data_AF-A0A813GIK2-F1
#
_entry.id   AF-A0A813GIK2-F1
#
_cell.length_a   1.000
_cell.length_b   1.000
_cell.length_c   1.000
_cell.angle_alpha   90.00
_cell.angle_beta   90.00
_cell.angle_gamma   90.00
#
_symmetry.space_group_name_H-M   'P 1'
#
loop_
_entity.id
_entity.type
_entity.pdbx_description
1 polymer ?
#
loop_
_entity_poly.entity_id
_entity_poly.type
_entity_poly.pdbx_seq_one_letter_code
_entity_poly.pdbx_strand_id
1 'polypeptide(L)'
;MTAPQAETLVSSLGFGLGDPSRLLATFTAVEFHDLVNTLMVPSPVDPQQLVHAPPGLVAKARLVGRLARCKNQVEFTDWQQQEFFEKTKQRETEIAQVHAAQFKAQIEANESATALYVAQAEAAKASAPRTSSGSGISTPAAKKVKLTHVLSQTNDCEVDLFGNRELLKFFENFRTVMGDDPQTEREPTHEQITAIGTLISEGTNPYADFAIWGPHGVRSMKKLKMGAMQLQGDGTWVKTEVAGPPTLDIWDKCFQVWATVLIMLLACTPARLENYRQHIVDYSRRYPPGCWYIVYQADNRCRGEHFSRLYRKVMVDIAKAEAKSEPPGFDKRAPWNEVLARAIDDSGFWSRELEQPALLVAANVTSLNDELGEDTAMGRHGSSAMARNGAQPKSDLRLPKPPRLGPKQQTRTHNVHDGAYVTNRSGYKLCEGFNSNQCPAHVNGWCTINRNEMHQCSKCLSQSHNASECGRTPAPSKGVQKGQGKGGRGKGKKNYQY
;
A
#
# COMPACT_ATOMS: atom_id res chain seq x y z
N MET A 1 21.35 45.05 39.27
CA MET A 1 20.29 45.65 38.43
C MET A 1 18.95 45.13 38.91
N THR A 2 17.94 45.99 39.02
CA THR A 2 16.57 45.53 39.30
C THR A 2 16.00 44.82 38.05
N ALA A 3 15.09 43.86 38.22
CA ALA A 3 14.48 43.11 37.11
C ALA A 3 14.01 43.97 35.92
N PRO A 4 13.32 45.11 36.11
CA PRO A 4 12.89 45.95 34.99
C PRO A 4 14.05 46.63 34.23
N GLN A 5 15.18 46.90 34.90
CA GLN A 5 16.37 47.46 34.25
C GLN A 5 17.08 46.42 33.38
N ALA A 6 17.04 45.14 33.78
CA ALA A 6 17.60 44.05 32.99
C ALA A 6 16.77 43.80 31.73
N GLU A 7 15.44 43.85 31.82
CA GLU A 7 14.54 43.69 30.66
C GLU A 7 14.69 44.83 29.65
N THR A 8 14.79 46.07 30.13
CA THR A 8 14.99 47.24 29.26
C THR A 8 16.33 47.15 28.52
N LEU A 9 17.38 46.66 29.21
CA LEU A 9 18.70 46.48 28.61
C LEU A 9 18.73 45.33 27.58
N VAL A 10 18.12 44.18 27.89
CA VAL A 10 18.04 43.02 26.97
C VAL A 10 17.25 43.36 25.71
N SER A 11 16.16 44.11 25.86
CA SER A 11 15.38 44.66 24.75
C SER A 11 16.18 45.68 23.92
N SER A 12 16.98 46.55 24.56
CA SER A 12 17.84 47.51 23.85
C SER A 12 18.96 46.85 23.04
N LEU A 13 19.35 45.62 23.38
CA LEU A 13 20.31 44.79 22.65
C LEU A 13 19.64 43.92 21.57
N GLY A 14 18.31 43.98 21.42
CA GLY A 14 17.55 43.29 20.37
C GLY A 14 17.25 41.81 20.66
N PHE A 15 17.36 41.36 21.91
CA PHE A 15 17.01 39.99 22.31
C PHE A 15 15.61 39.93 22.92
N GLY A 16 14.87 38.86 22.62
CA GLY A 16 13.59 38.54 23.26
C GLY A 16 13.78 37.76 24.57
N LEU A 17 12.76 37.75 25.43
CA LEU A 17 12.79 37.08 26.75
C LEU A 17 13.04 35.55 26.69
N GLY A 18 13.00 34.93 25.50
CA GLY A 18 13.22 33.51 25.26
C GLY A 18 14.48 33.17 24.46
N ASP A 19 15.31 34.15 24.08
CA ASP A 19 16.53 33.87 23.32
C ASP A 19 17.64 33.29 24.24
N PRO A 20 18.43 32.30 23.78
CA PRO A 20 19.39 31.62 24.63
C PRO A 20 20.53 32.58 25.02
N SER A 21 20.48 33.05 26.26
CA SER A 21 21.45 33.93 26.94
C SER A 21 22.86 33.33 27.11
N ARG A 22 23.19 32.24 26.42
CA ARG A 22 24.50 31.58 26.47
C ARG A 22 25.64 32.48 26.01
N LEU A 23 25.38 33.45 25.14
CA LEU A 23 26.41 34.41 24.70
C LEU A 23 26.77 35.41 25.82
N LEU A 24 25.81 35.80 26.65
CA LEU A 24 26.03 36.75 27.76
C LEU A 24 26.67 36.08 28.99
N ALA A 25 26.46 34.77 29.17
CA ALA A 25 26.99 34.00 30.29
C ALA A 25 28.53 33.87 30.30
N THR A 26 29.21 34.23 29.21
CA THR A 26 30.67 34.15 29.09
C THR A 26 31.40 35.45 29.44
N PHE A 27 30.66 36.55 29.66
CA PHE A 27 31.25 37.84 29.97
C PHE A 27 31.45 38.00 31.48
N THR A 28 32.63 38.45 31.86
CA THR A 28 32.86 38.94 33.22
C THR A 28 32.14 40.28 33.42
N ALA A 29 31.82 40.62 34.67
CA ALA A 29 31.08 41.84 35.00
C ALA A 29 31.79 43.12 34.51
N VAL A 30 33.12 43.11 34.44
CA VAL A 30 33.94 44.23 33.93
C VAL A 30 33.78 44.37 32.41
N GLU A 31 33.86 43.25 31.68
CA GLU A 31 33.71 43.25 30.22
C GLU A 31 32.30 43.64 29.77
N PHE A 32 31.30 43.31 30.59
CA PHE A 32 29.92 43.74 30.39
C PHE A 32 29.77 45.24 30.60
N HIS A 33 30.39 45.80 31.63
CA HIS A 33 30.30 47.23 31.91
C HIS A 33 30.97 48.08 30.83
N ASP A 34 32.11 47.65 30.31
CA ASP A 34 32.81 48.32 29.20
C ASP A 34 32.04 48.25 27.89
N LEU A 35 31.35 47.13 27.62
CA LEU A 35 30.50 46.98 26.44
C LEU A 35 29.34 48.00 26.47
N VAL A 36 28.67 48.13 27.61
CA VAL A 36 27.56 49.07 27.80
C VAL A 36 28.05 50.51 27.66
N ASN A 37 29.21 50.85 28.22
CA ASN A 37 29.79 52.20 28.10
C ASN A 37 30.19 52.54 26.67
N THR A 38 30.65 51.56 25.88
CA THR A 38 31.04 51.76 24.47
C THR A 38 29.82 51.97 23.56
N LEU A 39 28.70 51.31 23.84
CA LEU A 39 27.45 51.44 23.07
C LEU A 39 26.71 52.76 23.33
N MET A 40 27.00 53.43 24.45
CA MET A 40 26.35 54.67 24.88
C MET A 40 27.03 55.95 24.35
N VAL A 41 28.14 55.86 23.60
CA VAL A 41 28.81 57.03 23.01
C VAL A 41 28.37 57.21 21.55
N PRO A 42 27.74 58.34 21.17
CA PRO A 42 27.37 58.61 19.79
C PRO A 42 28.48 59.38 19.07
N SER A 43 29.42 58.71 18.39
CA SER A 43 30.26 59.37 17.37
C SER A 43 31.06 58.41 16.48
N PRO A 44 31.40 58.80 15.24
CA PRO A 44 32.12 57.95 14.29
C PRO A 44 33.61 57.95 14.63
N VAL A 45 34.14 56.79 14.99
CA VAL A 45 35.57 56.63 15.29
C VAL A 45 36.40 56.69 14.00
N ASP A 46 37.38 57.57 13.97
CA ASP A 46 38.34 57.76 12.87
C ASP A 46 39.11 56.45 12.58
N PRO A 47 39.11 55.92 11.33
CA PRO A 47 39.77 54.66 10.99
C PRO A 47 41.25 54.57 11.38
N GLN A 48 41.95 55.71 11.46
CA GLN A 48 43.37 55.73 11.85
C GLN A 48 43.60 55.43 13.34
N GLN A 49 42.59 55.61 14.21
CA GLN A 49 42.69 55.24 15.63
C GLN A 49 42.48 53.73 15.90
N LEU A 50 42.02 52.97 14.92
CA LEU A 50 41.81 51.51 15.02
C LEU A 50 43.08 50.68 14.78
N VAL A 51 44.18 51.29 14.34
CA VAL A 51 45.45 50.60 14.03
C VAL A 51 46.21 50.20 15.30
N HIS A 52 45.94 50.86 16.44
CA HIS A 52 46.53 50.53 17.75
C HIS A 52 45.50 49.98 18.76
N ALA A 53 44.28 49.67 18.31
CA ALA A 53 43.25 49.15 19.18
C ALA A 53 43.54 47.67 19.56
N PRO A 54 43.35 47.29 20.84
CA PRO A 54 43.56 45.90 21.26
C PRO A 54 42.66 44.97 20.42
N PRO A 55 43.13 43.75 20.08
CA PRO A 55 42.45 42.85 19.14
C PRO A 55 40.96 42.61 19.41
N GLY A 56 40.55 42.68 20.69
CA GLY A 56 39.15 42.53 21.11
C GLY A 56 38.22 43.65 20.65
N LEU A 57 38.70 44.89 20.50
CA LEU A 57 37.86 46.04 20.11
C LEU A 57 37.50 45.97 18.61
N VAL A 58 38.46 45.56 17.78
CA VAL A 58 38.25 45.36 16.34
C VAL A 58 37.30 44.19 16.08
N ALA A 59 37.39 43.11 16.88
CA ALA A 59 36.46 41.99 16.81
C ALA A 59 35.02 42.41 17.20
N LYS A 60 34.87 43.23 18.25
CA LYS A 60 33.58 43.79 18.69
C LYS A 60 32.96 44.71 17.63
N ALA A 61 33.73 45.64 17.06
CA ALA A 61 33.24 46.52 15.99
C ALA A 61 32.78 45.74 14.73
N ARG A 62 33.50 44.66 14.37
CA ARG A 62 33.12 43.76 13.26
C ARG A 62 31.87 42.92 13.57
N LEU A 63 31.60 42.60 14.83
CA LEU A 63 30.40 41.88 15.24
C LEU A 63 29.17 42.80 15.20
N VAL A 64 29.28 44.01 15.75
CA VAL A 64 28.21 45.03 15.70
C VAL A 64 27.87 45.39 14.25
N GLY A 65 28.88 45.60 13.39
CA GLY A 65 28.67 45.84 11.97
C GLY A 65 28.13 44.64 11.17
N ARG A 66 28.21 43.41 11.71
CA ARG A 66 27.55 42.22 11.13
C ARG A 66 26.10 42.12 11.58
N LEU A 67 25.82 42.36 12.86
CA LEU A 67 24.46 42.36 13.41
C LEU A 67 23.59 43.47 12.79
N ALA A 68 24.14 44.67 12.60
CA ALA A 68 23.43 45.76 11.92
C ALA A 68 23.09 45.44 10.44
N ARG A 69 23.98 44.72 9.74
CA ARG A 69 23.72 44.26 8.36
C ARG A 69 22.67 43.15 8.31
N CYS A 70 22.70 42.21 9.25
CA CYS A 70 21.66 41.18 9.35
C CYS A 70 20.29 41.80 9.64
N LYS A 71 20.19 42.80 10.53
CA LYS A 71 18.92 43.48 10.84
C LYS A 71 18.28 44.11 9.59
N ASN A 72 19.05 44.90 8.84
CA ASN A 72 18.55 45.55 7.63
C ASN A 72 18.18 44.54 6.52
N GLN A 73 18.87 43.39 6.48
CA GLN A 73 18.58 42.34 5.51
C GLN A 73 17.30 41.56 5.86
N VAL A 74 17.03 41.35 7.15
CA VAL A 74 15.80 40.69 7.65
C VAL A 74 14.57 41.59 7.45
N GLU A 75 14.67 42.89 7.76
CA GLU A 75 13.56 43.84 7.55
C GLU A 75 13.22 44.02 6.06
N PHE A 76 14.23 43.97 5.17
CA PHE A 76 14.01 44.01 3.72
C PHE A 76 13.33 42.74 3.19
N THR A 77 13.65 41.57 3.74
CA THR A 77 13.01 40.30 3.33
C THR A 77 11.58 40.16 3.85
N ASP A 78 11.26 40.67 5.04
CA ASP A 78 9.90 40.61 5.59
C ASP A 78 8.92 41.45 4.79
N TRP A 79 9.34 42.64 4.34
CA TRP A 79 8.52 43.48 3.47
C TRP A 79 8.24 42.83 2.11
N GLN A 80 9.27 42.21 1.50
CA GLN A 80 9.11 41.47 0.23
C GLN A 80 8.17 40.25 0.38
N GLN A 81 8.21 39.57 1.52
CA GLN A 81 7.29 38.48 1.82
C GLN A 81 5.85 38.97 1.99
N GLN A 82 5.63 40.06 2.72
CA GLN A 82 4.29 40.64 2.89
C GLN A 82 3.69 41.09 1.56
N GLU A 83 4.47 41.77 0.71
CA GLU A 83 4.00 42.19 -0.62
C GLU A 83 3.66 40.99 -1.52
N PHE A 84 4.44 39.90 -1.42
CA PHE A 84 4.15 38.66 -2.13
C PHE A 84 2.84 38.02 -1.64
N PHE A 85 2.63 37.92 -0.32
CA PHE A 85 1.40 37.37 0.27
C PHE A 85 0.16 38.19 -0.09
N GLU A 86 0.26 39.53 -0.13
CA GLU A 86 -0.85 40.38 -0.54
C GLU A 86 -1.20 40.20 -2.03
N LYS A 87 -0.17 40.12 -2.90
CA LYS A 87 -0.37 39.87 -4.34
C LYS A 87 -0.95 38.49 -4.63
N THR A 88 -0.54 37.45 -3.88
CA THR A 88 -1.13 36.11 -4.03
C THR A 88 -2.58 36.08 -3.58
N LYS A 89 -2.90 36.72 -2.44
CA LYS A 89 -4.27 36.84 -1.94
C LYS A 89 -5.17 37.57 -2.93
N GLN A 90 -4.68 38.65 -3.56
CA GLN A 90 -5.43 39.36 -4.61
C GLN A 90 -5.70 38.46 -5.83
N ARG A 91 -4.68 37.75 -6.33
CA ARG A 91 -4.85 36.79 -7.44
C ARG A 91 -5.83 35.67 -7.12
N GLU A 92 -5.79 35.12 -5.90
CA GLU A 92 -6.75 34.11 -5.45
C GLU A 92 -8.18 34.65 -5.44
N THR A 93 -8.38 35.90 -5.00
CA THR A 93 -9.71 36.52 -5.05
C THR A 93 -10.18 36.79 -6.47
N GLU A 94 -9.29 37.19 -7.38
CA GLU A 94 -9.62 37.38 -8.80
C GLU A 94 -10.01 36.05 -9.46
N ILE A 95 -9.25 34.97 -9.22
CA ILE A 95 -9.57 33.63 -9.73
C ILE A 95 -10.92 33.14 -9.18
N ALA A 96 -11.16 33.34 -7.87
CA ALA A 96 -12.44 32.97 -7.25
C ALA A 96 -13.62 33.75 -7.85
N GLN A 97 -13.45 35.03 -8.16
CA GLN A 97 -14.48 35.85 -8.82
C GLN A 97 -14.75 35.38 -10.26
N VAL A 98 -13.70 35.06 -11.03
CA VAL A 98 -13.85 34.51 -12.40
C VAL A 98 -14.56 33.17 -12.37
N HIS A 99 -14.19 32.27 -11.45
CA HIS A 99 -14.86 30.97 -11.29
C HIS A 99 -16.33 31.12 -10.87
N ALA A 100 -16.63 32.03 -9.94
CA ALA A 100 -18.02 32.32 -9.54
C ALA A 100 -18.86 32.87 -10.71
N ALA A 101 -18.28 33.74 -11.54
CA ALA A 101 -18.95 34.27 -12.73
C ALA A 101 -19.18 33.18 -13.79
N GLN A 102 -18.20 32.32 -14.05
CA GLN A 102 -18.33 31.18 -14.96
C GLN A 102 -19.40 30.18 -14.48
N PHE A 103 -19.43 29.88 -13.19
CA PHE A 103 -20.42 28.99 -12.59
C PHE A 103 -21.84 29.56 -12.71
N LYS A 104 -22.02 30.86 -12.46
CA LYS A 104 -23.31 31.54 -12.64
C LYS A 104 -23.79 31.49 -14.10
N ALA A 105 -22.90 31.78 -15.06
CA ALA A 105 -23.22 31.69 -16.49
C ALA A 105 -23.60 30.27 -16.91
N GLN A 106 -22.97 29.24 -16.32
CA GLN A 106 -23.28 27.84 -16.60
C GLN A 106 -24.63 27.40 -16.04
N ILE A 107 -25.06 27.94 -14.89
CA ILE A 107 -26.42 27.74 -14.35
C ILE A 107 -27.44 28.34 -15.31
N GLU A 108 -27.27 29.59 -15.72
CA GLU A 108 -28.18 30.29 -16.65
C GLU A 108 -28.29 29.55 -17.99
N ALA A 109 -27.15 29.06 -18.52
CA ALA A 109 -27.13 28.25 -19.73
C ALA A 109 -27.89 26.91 -19.57
N ASN A 110 -27.72 26.23 -18.44
CA ASN A 110 -28.41 24.96 -18.15
C ASN A 110 -29.92 25.17 -17.93
N GLU A 111 -30.32 26.27 -17.30
CA GLU A 111 -31.73 26.62 -17.12
C GLU A 111 -32.41 26.88 -18.47
N SER A 112 -31.76 27.64 -19.37
CA SER A 112 -32.26 27.88 -20.72
C SER A 112 -32.33 26.60 -21.57
N ALA A 113 -31.33 25.70 -21.46
CA ALA A 113 -31.34 24.41 -22.14
C ALA A 113 -32.46 23.49 -21.61
N THR A 114 -32.70 23.50 -20.31
CA THR A 114 -33.79 22.74 -19.68
C THR A 114 -35.16 23.28 -20.11
N ALA A 115 -35.32 24.60 -20.19
CA ALA A 115 -36.54 25.24 -20.70
C ALA A 115 -36.81 24.86 -22.17
N LEU A 116 -35.78 24.84 -23.03
CA LEU A 116 -35.91 24.40 -24.42
C LEU A 116 -36.27 22.92 -24.52
N TYR A 117 -35.69 22.07 -23.68
CA TYR A 117 -36.00 20.64 -23.65
C TYR A 117 -37.44 20.36 -23.19
N VAL A 118 -37.93 21.09 -22.18
CA VAL A 118 -39.32 21.01 -21.72
C VAL A 118 -40.28 21.48 -22.81
N ALA A 119 -39.99 22.60 -23.48
CA ALA A 119 -40.82 23.11 -24.58
C ALA A 119 -40.87 22.13 -25.78
N GLN A 120 -39.74 21.48 -26.11
CA GLN A 120 -39.70 20.44 -27.15
C GLN A 120 -40.49 19.17 -26.74
N ALA A 121 -40.44 18.79 -25.46
CA ALA A 121 -41.21 17.65 -24.94
C ALA A 121 -42.73 17.92 -24.90
N GLU A 122 -43.14 19.17 -24.63
CA GLU A 122 -44.54 19.59 -24.69
C GLU A 122 -45.07 19.65 -26.13
N ALA A 123 -44.27 20.16 -27.07
CA ALA A 123 -44.61 20.14 -28.50
C ALA A 123 -44.76 18.70 -29.04
N ALA A 124 -43.90 17.77 -28.61
CA ALA A 124 -44.00 16.36 -28.98
C ALA A 124 -45.23 15.65 -28.38
N LYS A 125 -45.70 16.08 -27.20
CA LYS A 125 -46.96 15.60 -26.59
C LYS A 125 -48.20 16.12 -27.32
N ALA A 126 -48.14 17.31 -27.92
CA ALA A 126 -49.25 17.89 -28.68
C ALA A 126 -49.44 17.24 -30.07
N SER A 127 -48.41 16.60 -30.64
CA SER A 127 -48.46 15.94 -31.96
C SER A 127 -48.79 14.44 -31.94
N ALA A 128 -49.01 13.83 -30.78
CA ALA A 128 -49.28 12.39 -30.68
C ALA A 128 -50.80 12.07 -30.79
N PRO A 129 -51.22 11.09 -31.61
CA PRO A 129 -52.62 10.70 -31.71
C PRO A 129 -53.09 10.04 -30.40
N ARG A 130 -54.24 10.46 -29.90
CA ARG A 130 -54.82 9.99 -28.62
C ARG A 130 -55.33 8.56 -28.77
N THR A 131 -54.54 7.59 -28.30
CA THR A 131 -55.04 6.27 -27.89
C THR A 131 -55.12 6.21 -26.37
N SER A 132 -56.32 5.91 -25.88
CA SER A 132 -56.64 5.76 -24.47
C SER A 132 -56.12 4.43 -23.91
N SER A 133 -55.13 4.49 -23.03
CA SER A 133 -54.93 3.50 -21.96
C SER A 133 -53.83 3.99 -21.02
N GLY A 134 -54.08 3.90 -19.72
CA GLY A 134 -53.25 4.51 -18.69
C GLY A 134 -51.79 4.03 -18.66
N SER A 135 -50.91 4.95 -18.28
CA SER A 135 -49.70 4.66 -17.53
C SER A 135 -49.21 5.94 -16.89
N GLY A 136 -48.95 5.87 -15.59
CA GLY A 136 -48.26 6.92 -14.86
C GLY A 136 -46.94 7.24 -15.52
N ILE A 137 -46.58 8.52 -15.49
CA ILE A 137 -45.27 9.01 -15.88
C ILE A 137 -44.26 8.31 -14.97
N SER A 138 -43.58 7.28 -15.49
CA SER A 138 -42.39 6.75 -14.86
C SER A 138 -41.26 7.74 -15.14
N THR A 139 -40.77 8.36 -14.07
CA THR A 139 -39.44 8.98 -14.02
C THR A 139 -38.41 8.00 -14.61
N PRO A 140 -37.42 8.47 -15.40
CA PRO A 140 -36.40 7.59 -15.94
C PRO A 140 -35.72 6.85 -14.80
N ALA A 141 -35.74 5.52 -14.84
CA ALA A 141 -35.20 4.67 -13.80
C ALA A 141 -33.74 5.04 -13.51
N ALA A 142 -33.43 5.38 -12.26
CA ALA A 142 -32.07 5.64 -11.82
C ALA A 142 -31.19 4.41 -12.12
N LYS A 143 -30.00 4.63 -12.68
CA LYS A 143 -29.07 3.53 -12.95
C LYS A 143 -28.59 2.97 -11.61
N LYS A 144 -28.75 1.67 -11.41
CA LYS A 144 -28.36 0.99 -10.16
C LYS A 144 -27.02 0.28 -10.31
N VAL A 145 -26.26 0.25 -9.22
CA VAL A 145 -24.99 -0.48 -9.09
C VAL A 145 -25.11 -1.50 -7.97
N LYS A 146 -24.71 -2.74 -8.26
CA LYS A 146 -24.58 -3.80 -7.26
C LYS A 146 -23.25 -3.66 -6.53
N LEU A 147 -23.29 -3.55 -5.20
CA LEU A 147 -22.09 -3.44 -4.38
C LEU A 147 -21.22 -4.69 -4.46
N THR A 148 -21.79 -5.87 -4.76
CA THR A 148 -21.04 -7.12 -4.94
C THR A 148 -19.97 -7.05 -6.03
N HIS A 149 -20.19 -6.20 -7.03
CA HIS A 149 -19.29 -6.08 -8.18
C HIS A 149 -18.23 -5.00 -8.00
N VAL A 150 -18.36 -4.15 -6.98
CA VAL A 150 -17.55 -2.93 -6.84
C VAL A 150 -16.82 -2.89 -5.50
N LEU A 151 -17.49 -3.25 -4.40
CA LEU A 151 -17.06 -2.91 -3.05
C LEU A 151 -16.75 -4.10 -2.14
N SER A 152 -17.63 -5.12 -2.07
CA SER A 152 -17.35 -6.34 -1.29
C SER A 152 -17.92 -7.58 -1.96
N GLN A 153 -17.22 -8.72 -1.90
CA GLN A 153 -17.73 -10.00 -2.41
C GLN A 153 -18.97 -10.53 -1.67
N THR A 154 -19.29 -9.96 -0.49
CA THR A 154 -20.37 -10.41 0.40
C THR A 154 -21.58 -9.46 0.46
N ASN A 155 -21.47 -8.26 -0.12
CA ASN A 155 -22.52 -7.24 -0.01
C ASN A 155 -23.37 -7.19 -1.28
N ASP A 156 -24.58 -7.77 -1.23
CA ASP A 156 -25.51 -7.85 -2.37
C ASP A 156 -26.46 -6.64 -2.51
N CYS A 157 -26.24 -5.56 -1.76
CA CYS A 157 -27.06 -4.36 -1.87
C CYS A 157 -26.92 -3.68 -3.24
N GLU A 158 -28.03 -3.09 -3.70
CA GLU A 158 -28.10 -2.25 -4.89
C GLU A 158 -28.26 -0.79 -4.48
N VAL A 159 -27.50 0.09 -5.12
CA VAL A 159 -27.48 1.51 -4.81
C VAL A 159 -27.69 2.33 -6.09
N ASP A 160 -28.41 3.43 -5.96
CA ASP A 160 -28.63 4.37 -7.06
C ASP A 160 -27.37 5.18 -7.34
N LEU A 161 -26.97 5.26 -8.62
CA LEU A 161 -25.82 6.07 -9.05
C LEU A 161 -26.04 7.55 -8.76
N PHE A 162 -24.98 8.20 -8.29
CA PHE A 162 -24.99 9.64 -8.10
C PHE A 162 -25.22 10.39 -9.42
N GLY A 163 -25.74 11.61 -9.30
CA GLY A 163 -25.91 12.48 -10.45
C GLY A 163 -24.56 13.01 -10.95
N ASN A 164 -24.44 13.30 -12.24
CA ASN A 164 -23.22 13.91 -12.81
C ASN A 164 -22.81 15.21 -12.08
N ARG A 165 -23.79 15.97 -11.57
CA ARG A 165 -23.54 17.19 -10.79
C ARG A 165 -22.82 16.91 -9.47
N GLU A 166 -23.21 15.84 -8.77
CA GLU A 166 -22.58 15.43 -7.51
C GLU A 166 -21.18 14.90 -7.77
N LEU A 167 -21.02 14.14 -8.87
CA LEU A 167 -19.72 13.66 -9.31
C LEU A 167 -18.73 14.81 -9.55
N LEU A 168 -19.12 15.84 -10.30
CA LEU A 168 -18.27 17.02 -10.54
C LEU A 168 -17.86 17.71 -9.23
N LYS A 169 -18.79 17.84 -8.28
CA LYS A 169 -18.50 18.40 -6.95
C LYS A 169 -17.44 17.58 -6.19
N PHE A 170 -17.49 16.25 -6.28
CA PHE A 170 -16.48 15.39 -5.65
C PHE A 170 -15.08 15.56 -6.27
N PHE A 171 -15.01 15.76 -7.59
CA PHE A 171 -13.73 16.11 -8.24
C PHE A 171 -13.25 17.51 -7.85
N GLU A 172 -14.14 18.49 -7.72
CA GLU A 172 -13.79 19.84 -7.22
C GLU A 172 -13.26 19.81 -5.79
N ASN A 173 -13.87 19.01 -4.91
CA ASN A 173 -13.37 18.78 -3.55
C ASN A 173 -11.93 18.24 -3.59
N PHE A 174 -11.67 17.25 -4.45
CA PHE A 174 -10.33 16.68 -4.60
C PHE A 174 -9.31 17.71 -5.08
N ARG A 175 -9.64 18.51 -6.10
CA ARG A 175 -8.78 19.62 -6.57
C ARG A 175 -8.51 20.64 -5.49
N THR A 176 -9.51 20.95 -4.66
CA THR A 176 -9.36 21.91 -3.55
C THR A 176 -8.37 21.39 -2.50
N VAL A 177 -8.40 20.10 -2.21
CA VAL A 177 -7.55 19.48 -1.17
C VAL A 177 -6.15 19.15 -1.69
N MET A 178 -6.03 18.64 -2.91
CA MET A 178 -4.79 18.11 -3.47
C MET A 178 -4.11 19.02 -4.51
N GLY A 179 -4.81 20.05 -5.00
CA GLY A 179 -4.31 21.04 -5.95
C GLY A 179 -4.49 20.67 -7.43
N ASP A 180 -4.79 19.42 -7.77
CA ASP A 180 -4.96 18.94 -9.14
C ASP A 180 -5.87 17.70 -9.19
N ASP A 181 -6.24 17.25 -10.38
CA ASP A 181 -7.01 16.03 -10.59
C ASP A 181 -6.24 14.75 -10.20
N PRO A 182 -6.95 13.65 -9.84
CA PRO A 182 -6.30 12.38 -9.57
C PRO A 182 -5.57 11.87 -10.81
N GLN A 183 -4.41 11.24 -10.63
CA GLN A 183 -3.74 10.54 -11.72
C GLN A 183 -4.61 9.40 -12.24
N THR A 184 -4.54 9.13 -13.54
CA THR A 184 -5.37 8.13 -14.23
C THR A 184 -5.29 6.72 -13.62
N GLU A 185 -4.17 6.33 -13.00
CA GLU A 185 -4.06 5.02 -12.34
C GLU A 185 -4.82 4.95 -11.01
N ARG A 186 -4.98 6.06 -10.29
CA ARG A 186 -5.68 6.11 -8.99
C ARG A 186 -7.09 6.70 -9.08
N GLU A 187 -7.50 7.15 -10.26
CA GLU A 187 -8.81 7.73 -10.50
C GLU A 187 -9.92 6.66 -10.33
N PRO A 188 -10.86 6.86 -9.39
CA PRO A 188 -11.95 5.93 -9.16
C PRO A 188 -13.04 6.07 -10.23
N THR A 189 -13.75 4.98 -10.52
CA THR A 189 -14.93 5.04 -11.39
C THR A 189 -16.14 5.66 -10.68
N HIS A 190 -17.14 6.10 -11.45
CA HIS A 190 -18.37 6.65 -10.89
C HIS A 190 -19.08 5.66 -9.96
N GLU A 191 -19.08 4.36 -10.31
CA GLU A 191 -19.63 3.31 -9.48
C GLU A 191 -18.87 3.16 -8.15
N GLN A 192 -17.54 3.30 -8.17
CA GLN A 192 -16.69 3.23 -6.97
C GLN A 192 -16.94 4.42 -6.02
N ILE A 193 -17.04 5.63 -6.56
CA ILE A 193 -17.37 6.83 -5.77
C ILE A 193 -18.76 6.70 -5.15
N THR A 194 -19.73 6.23 -5.93
CA THR A 194 -21.11 6.02 -5.46
C THR A 194 -21.14 5.02 -4.31
N ALA A 195 -20.52 3.86 -4.49
CA ALA A 195 -20.54 2.78 -3.50
C ALA A 195 -20.01 3.21 -2.13
N ILE A 196 -18.91 3.94 -2.07
CA ILE A 196 -18.34 4.42 -0.80
C ILE A 196 -19.12 5.63 -0.26
N GLY A 197 -19.57 6.52 -1.14
CA GLY A 197 -20.35 7.68 -0.75
C GLY A 197 -21.65 7.31 -0.05
N THR A 198 -22.34 6.26 -0.51
CA THR A 198 -23.58 5.81 0.13
C THR A 198 -23.33 5.17 1.49
N LEU A 199 -22.25 4.41 1.66
CA LEU A 199 -21.86 3.89 2.98
C LEU A 199 -21.59 5.02 3.99
N ILE A 200 -20.86 6.06 3.56
CA ILE A 200 -20.62 7.23 4.41
C ILE A 200 -21.91 7.97 4.74
N SER A 201 -22.80 8.13 3.76
CA SER A 201 -24.11 8.79 3.92
C SER A 201 -24.99 8.06 4.95
N GLU A 202 -24.93 6.74 4.96
CA GLU A 202 -25.63 5.87 5.91
C GLU A 202 -24.92 5.79 7.29
N GLY A 203 -23.73 6.38 7.42
CA GLY A 203 -22.91 6.27 8.64
C GLY A 203 -22.34 4.87 8.87
N THR A 204 -22.24 4.06 7.82
CA THR A 204 -21.65 2.72 7.85
C THR A 204 -20.18 2.77 7.45
N ASN A 205 -19.45 1.69 7.76
CA ASN A 205 -18.02 1.60 7.49
C ASN A 205 -17.71 1.66 5.99
N PRO A 206 -16.90 2.63 5.50
CA PRO A 206 -16.51 2.74 4.10
C PRO A 206 -15.46 1.69 3.71
N TYR A 207 -15.76 0.43 3.97
CA TYR A 207 -14.91 -0.70 3.67
C TYR A 207 -14.89 -0.99 2.17
N ALA A 208 -13.72 -1.39 1.65
CA ALA A 208 -13.57 -1.89 0.29
C ALA A 208 -12.68 -3.14 0.31
N ASP A 209 -13.16 -4.24 -0.28
CA ASP A 209 -12.40 -5.47 -0.44
C ASP A 209 -11.41 -5.34 -1.61
N PHE A 210 -10.11 -5.30 -1.31
CA PHE A 210 -9.05 -5.12 -2.31
C PHE A 210 -8.85 -6.33 -3.23
N ALA A 211 -9.55 -7.45 -3.00
CA ALA A 211 -9.64 -8.52 -4.00
C ALA A 211 -10.41 -8.09 -5.26
N ILE A 212 -11.40 -7.20 -5.11
CA ILE A 212 -12.21 -6.69 -6.23
C ILE A 212 -12.01 -5.19 -6.48
N TRP A 213 -11.69 -4.45 -5.43
CA TRP A 213 -11.45 -3.01 -5.47
C TRP A 213 -10.03 -2.72 -5.93
N GLY A 214 -9.88 -1.82 -6.91
CA GLY A 214 -8.58 -1.41 -7.39
C GLY A 214 -8.63 -0.48 -8.59
N PRO A 215 -7.46 -0.20 -9.19
CA PRO A 215 -7.35 0.66 -10.36
C PRO A 215 -8.09 0.07 -11.55
N HIS A 216 -8.55 0.94 -12.44
CA HIS A 216 -9.26 0.55 -13.67
C HIS A 216 -10.51 -0.30 -13.42
N GLY A 217 -11.41 0.15 -12.54
CA GLY A 217 -12.60 -0.60 -12.09
C GLY A 217 -13.41 -1.27 -13.21
N VAL A 218 -13.58 -0.63 -14.37
CA VAL A 218 -14.28 -1.22 -15.53
C VAL A 218 -13.61 -2.51 -16.03
N ARG A 219 -12.26 -2.53 -16.10
CA ARG A 219 -11.49 -3.71 -16.49
C ARG A 219 -11.58 -4.80 -15.43
N SER A 220 -11.51 -4.42 -14.15
CA SER A 220 -11.63 -5.34 -13.01
C SER A 220 -13.02 -6.00 -12.96
N MET A 221 -14.09 -5.23 -13.17
CA MET A 221 -15.46 -5.77 -13.28
C MET A 221 -15.62 -6.74 -14.45
N LYS A 222 -15.04 -6.43 -15.62
CA LYS A 222 -15.07 -7.35 -16.77
C LYS A 222 -14.31 -8.64 -16.44
N LYS A 223 -13.14 -8.54 -15.82
CA LYS A 223 -12.35 -9.71 -15.38
C LYS A 223 -13.12 -10.56 -14.37
N LEU A 224 -13.78 -9.94 -13.39
CA LEU A 224 -14.62 -10.62 -12.40
C LEU A 224 -15.75 -11.40 -13.07
N LYS A 225 -16.49 -10.78 -14.00
CA LYS A 225 -17.58 -11.44 -14.73
C LYS A 225 -17.11 -12.61 -15.60
N MET A 226 -15.92 -12.50 -16.19
CA MET A 226 -15.36 -13.54 -17.07
C MET A 226 -14.65 -14.67 -16.29
N GLY A 227 -14.15 -14.40 -15.09
CA GLY A 227 -13.36 -15.34 -14.28
C GLY A 227 -14.14 -16.11 -13.22
N ALA A 228 -15.45 -15.88 -13.10
CA ALA A 228 -16.28 -16.31 -11.97
C ALA A 228 -16.81 -17.75 -12.05
N MET A 229 -16.30 -18.62 -12.92
CA MET A 229 -16.83 -19.98 -13.03
C MET A 229 -15.69 -20.99 -13.21
N GLN A 230 -15.49 -21.84 -12.19
CA GLN A 230 -14.60 -22.98 -12.25
C GLN A 230 -15.44 -24.26 -12.29
N LEU A 231 -15.19 -25.12 -13.28
CA LEU A 231 -15.86 -26.41 -13.41
C LEU A 231 -15.30 -27.36 -12.35
N GLN A 232 -16.17 -27.82 -11.45
CA GLN A 232 -15.84 -28.81 -10.45
C GLN A 232 -15.85 -30.23 -11.05
N GLY A 233 -15.28 -31.19 -10.31
CA GLY A 233 -15.19 -32.59 -10.73
C GLY A 233 -16.55 -33.30 -10.85
N ASP A 234 -17.60 -32.73 -10.26
CA ASP A 234 -18.99 -33.19 -10.37
C ASP A 234 -19.74 -32.56 -11.56
N GLY A 235 -19.07 -31.71 -12.35
CA GLY A 235 -19.66 -31.00 -13.48
C GLY A 235 -20.43 -29.73 -13.10
N THR A 236 -20.45 -29.34 -11.83
CA THR A 236 -21.05 -28.07 -11.40
C THR A 236 -20.09 -26.90 -11.60
N TRP A 237 -20.63 -25.71 -11.89
CA TRP A 237 -19.83 -24.48 -11.95
C TRP A 237 -19.92 -23.78 -10.60
N VAL A 238 -18.77 -23.56 -9.95
CA VAL A 238 -18.71 -22.78 -8.72
C VAL A 238 -17.95 -21.49 -8.93
N LYS A 239 -18.47 -20.43 -8.31
CA LYS A 239 -17.85 -19.12 -8.29
C LYS A 239 -16.68 -19.14 -7.33
N THR A 240 -15.47 -19.13 -7.87
CA THR A 240 -14.25 -19.03 -7.08
C THR A 240 -14.13 -17.61 -6.53
N GLU A 241 -13.94 -17.48 -5.22
CA GLU A 241 -13.64 -16.19 -4.58
C GLU A 241 -12.39 -15.57 -5.20
N VAL A 242 -12.43 -14.26 -5.42
CA VAL A 242 -11.28 -13.57 -5.99
C VAL A 242 -10.25 -13.38 -4.90
N ALA A 243 -9.01 -13.74 -5.23
CA ALA A 243 -7.92 -13.62 -4.30
C ALA A 243 -7.52 -12.16 -4.08
N GLY A 244 -7.15 -11.83 -2.84
CA GLY A 244 -6.61 -10.54 -2.48
C GLY A 244 -5.30 -10.18 -3.21
N PRO A 245 -4.81 -8.94 -3.07
CA PRO A 245 -3.57 -8.48 -3.68
C PRO A 245 -2.38 -9.38 -3.27
N PRO A 246 -1.66 -9.98 -4.22
CA PRO A 246 -0.59 -10.94 -3.92
C PRO A 246 0.72 -10.26 -3.46
N THR A 247 0.80 -8.93 -3.55
CA THR A 247 1.99 -8.13 -3.18
C THR A 247 1.58 -6.77 -2.62
N LEU A 248 2.47 -6.17 -1.83
CA LEU A 248 2.34 -4.80 -1.32
C LEU A 248 2.09 -3.78 -2.44
N ASP A 249 2.78 -3.90 -3.57
CA ASP A 249 2.65 -2.95 -4.68
C ASP A 249 1.23 -2.92 -5.27
N ILE A 250 0.59 -4.09 -5.37
CA ILE A 250 -0.78 -4.18 -5.86
C ILE A 250 -1.76 -3.65 -4.81
N TRP A 251 -1.52 -3.98 -3.53
CA TRP A 251 -2.30 -3.43 -2.42
C TRP A 251 -2.22 -1.90 -2.38
N ASP A 252 -1.04 -1.31 -2.57
CA ASP A 252 -0.83 0.13 -2.53
C ASP A 252 -1.63 0.82 -3.64
N LYS A 253 -1.67 0.24 -4.84
CA LYS A 253 -2.53 0.73 -5.93
C LYS A 253 -4.02 0.69 -5.57
N CYS A 254 -4.48 -0.40 -4.95
CA CYS A 254 -5.88 -0.50 -4.49
C CYS A 254 -6.20 0.53 -3.39
N PHE A 255 -5.27 0.67 -2.45
CA PHE A 255 -5.36 1.63 -1.36
C PHE A 255 -5.41 3.07 -1.87
N GLN A 256 -4.59 3.44 -2.85
CA GLN A 256 -4.59 4.79 -3.42
C GLN A 256 -5.93 5.16 -4.07
N VAL A 257 -6.60 4.22 -4.75
CA VAL A 257 -7.96 4.45 -5.29
C VAL A 257 -8.96 4.66 -4.15
N TRP A 258 -8.89 3.83 -3.11
CA TRP A 258 -9.77 3.97 -1.93
C TRP A 258 -9.54 5.31 -1.21
N ALA A 259 -8.29 5.68 -0.97
CA ALA A 259 -7.89 6.95 -0.39
C ALA A 259 -8.39 8.15 -1.22
N THR A 260 -8.28 8.07 -2.55
CA THR A 260 -8.76 9.11 -3.47
C THR A 260 -10.27 9.35 -3.30
N VAL A 261 -11.07 8.28 -3.19
CA VAL A 261 -12.52 8.39 -2.94
C VAL A 261 -12.82 9.02 -1.58
N LEU A 262 -12.10 8.64 -0.53
CA LEU A 262 -12.30 9.24 0.80
C LEU A 262 -11.92 10.73 0.85
N ILE A 263 -10.92 11.15 0.08
CA ILE A 263 -10.55 12.57 -0.06
C ILE A 263 -11.62 13.33 -0.85
N MET A 264 -12.09 12.77 -1.97
CA MET A 264 -13.19 13.35 -2.78
C MET A 264 -14.47 13.60 -1.95
N LEU A 265 -14.77 12.68 -1.05
CA LEU A 265 -15.93 12.75 -0.15
C LEU A 265 -15.67 13.55 1.14
N LEU A 266 -14.46 14.11 1.30
CA LEU A 266 -14.02 14.84 2.50
C LEU A 266 -14.18 14.03 3.80
N ALA A 267 -14.12 12.70 3.72
CA ALA A 267 -14.28 11.81 4.86
C ALA A 267 -13.00 11.71 5.70
N CYS A 268 -11.83 11.80 5.05
CA CYS A 268 -10.52 11.69 5.67
C CYS A 268 -9.54 12.72 5.11
N THR A 269 -8.59 13.14 5.93
CA THR A 269 -7.50 14.02 5.48
C THR A 269 -6.41 13.22 4.76
N PRO A 270 -5.74 13.79 3.73
CA PRO A 270 -4.67 13.10 3.01
C PRO A 270 -3.54 12.61 3.92
N ALA A 271 -3.14 13.43 4.89
CA ALA A 271 -2.09 13.08 5.85
C ALA A 271 -2.44 11.84 6.68
N ARG A 272 -3.70 11.70 7.09
CA ARG A 272 -4.14 10.54 7.89
C ARG A 272 -4.14 9.26 7.06
N LEU A 273 -4.59 9.33 5.82
CA LEU A 273 -4.57 8.21 4.89
C LEU A 273 -3.14 7.77 4.60
N GLU A 274 -2.23 8.71 4.42
CA GLU A 274 -0.81 8.43 4.24
C GLU A 274 -0.18 7.79 5.47
N ASN A 275 -0.50 8.26 6.68
CA ASN A 275 -0.02 7.63 7.92
C ASN A 275 -0.48 6.17 8.04
N TYR A 276 -1.73 5.87 7.68
CA TYR A 276 -2.23 4.49 7.67
C TYR A 276 -1.53 3.66 6.59
N ARG A 277 -1.33 4.22 5.40
CA ARG A 277 -0.59 3.57 4.31
C ARG A 277 0.82 3.18 4.76
N GLN A 278 1.53 4.14 5.35
CA GLN A 278 2.90 3.94 5.83
C GLN A 278 2.96 2.90 6.96
N HIS A 279 1.97 2.87 7.85
CA HIS A 279 1.85 1.84 8.90
C HIS A 279 1.87 0.41 8.34
N ILE A 280 1.09 0.15 7.28
CA ILE A 280 1.08 -1.16 6.61
C ILE A 280 2.38 -1.44 5.86
N VAL A 281 2.92 -0.42 5.16
CA VAL A 281 4.22 -0.52 4.47
C VAL A 281 5.33 -0.89 5.44
N ASP A 282 5.36 -0.29 6.63
CA ASP A 282 6.36 -0.55 7.65
C ASP A 282 6.26 -1.99 8.19
N TYR A 283 5.05 -2.50 8.41
CA TYR A 283 4.86 -3.91 8.76
C TYR A 283 5.30 -4.86 7.66
N SER A 284 4.95 -4.57 6.40
CA SER A 284 5.38 -5.39 5.27
C SER A 284 6.90 -5.40 5.08
N ARG A 285 7.60 -4.33 5.46
CA ARG A 285 9.07 -4.25 5.41
C ARG A 285 9.75 -4.91 6.61
N ARG A 286 9.07 -4.95 7.76
CA ARG A 286 9.58 -5.55 9.01
C ARG A 286 9.68 -7.08 8.92
N TYR A 287 8.74 -7.72 8.21
CA TYR A 287 8.68 -9.18 8.10
C TYR A 287 9.17 -9.68 6.73
N PRO A 288 9.60 -10.96 6.63
CA PRO A 288 9.98 -11.54 5.35
C PRO A 288 8.83 -11.50 4.32
N PRO A 289 9.13 -11.47 3.00
CA PRO A 289 8.10 -11.38 1.95
C PRO A 289 7.02 -12.48 2.00
N GLY A 290 7.35 -13.66 2.56
CA GLY A 290 6.40 -14.76 2.75
C GLY A 290 5.27 -14.46 3.75
N CYS A 291 5.45 -13.47 4.64
CA CYS A 291 4.45 -13.07 5.63
C CYS A 291 3.47 -12.00 5.10
N TRP A 292 3.61 -11.54 3.84
CA TRP A 292 2.73 -10.53 3.25
C TRP A 292 1.23 -10.84 3.46
N TYR A 293 0.85 -12.10 3.31
CA TYR A 293 -0.55 -12.52 3.43
C TYR A 293 -1.11 -12.33 4.85
N ILE A 294 -0.27 -12.46 5.88
CA ILE A 294 -0.66 -12.16 7.28
C ILE A 294 -0.88 -10.65 7.44
N VAL A 295 0.01 -9.84 6.86
CA VAL A 295 -0.11 -8.37 6.88
C VAL A 295 -1.40 -7.95 6.17
N TYR A 296 -1.69 -8.51 4.99
CA TYR A 296 -2.91 -8.23 4.26
C TYR A 296 -4.17 -8.68 5.02
N GLN A 297 -4.16 -9.87 5.62
CA GLN A 297 -5.26 -10.35 6.46
C GLN A 297 -5.55 -9.42 7.63
N ALA A 298 -4.50 -8.97 8.34
CA ALA A 298 -4.63 -8.05 9.44
C ALA A 298 -5.18 -6.68 9.00
N ASP A 299 -4.69 -6.12 7.88
CA ASP A 299 -5.25 -4.90 7.26
C ASP A 299 -6.73 -5.09 6.91
N ASN A 300 -7.08 -6.21 6.28
CA ASN A 300 -8.44 -6.48 5.85
C ASN A 300 -9.41 -6.58 7.04
N ARG A 301 -9.03 -7.28 8.11
CA ARG A 301 -9.78 -7.33 9.38
C ARG A 301 -9.86 -5.97 10.05
N CYS A 302 -8.77 -5.19 9.99
CA CYS A 302 -8.74 -3.84 10.54
C CYS A 302 -9.78 -2.95 9.85
N ARG A 303 -9.71 -2.85 8.52
CA ARG A 303 -10.60 -2.03 7.72
C ARG A 303 -12.03 -2.55 7.72
N GLY A 304 -12.25 -3.86 7.71
CA GLY A 304 -13.59 -4.46 7.64
C GLY A 304 -14.33 -4.49 8.98
N GLU A 305 -13.65 -4.93 10.04
CA GLU A 305 -14.28 -5.19 11.34
C GLU A 305 -13.90 -4.16 12.40
N HIS A 306 -12.61 -3.87 12.52
CA HIS A 306 -12.09 -3.06 13.61
C HIS A 306 -12.51 -1.59 13.48
N PHE A 307 -12.53 -1.04 12.27
CA PHE A 307 -13.00 0.32 11.99
C PHE A 307 -14.43 0.55 12.49
N SER A 308 -15.33 -0.41 12.27
CA SER A 308 -16.70 -0.34 12.78
C SER A 308 -16.76 -0.29 14.32
N ARG A 309 -15.84 -1.00 15.00
CA ARG A 309 -15.74 -0.96 16.48
C ARG A 309 -15.21 0.39 16.96
N LEU A 310 -14.18 0.92 16.29
CA LEU A 310 -13.60 2.22 16.61
C LEU A 310 -14.58 3.37 16.34
N TYR A 311 -15.32 3.31 15.22
CA TYR A 311 -16.33 4.30 14.88
C TYR A 311 -17.38 4.45 15.98
N ARG A 312 -17.90 3.34 16.52
CA ARG A 312 -18.83 3.39 17.67
C ARG A 312 -18.22 4.06 18.90
N LYS A 313 -16.93 3.83 19.20
CA LYS A 313 -16.24 4.51 20.30
C LYS A 313 -16.12 6.01 20.04
N VAL A 314 -15.73 6.40 18.82
CA VAL A 314 -15.63 7.80 18.41
C VAL A 314 -16.98 8.50 18.54
N MET A 315 -18.08 7.89 18.08
CA MET A 315 -19.43 8.45 18.23
C MET A 315 -19.84 8.64 19.69
N VAL A 316 -19.52 7.67 20.56
CA VAL A 316 -19.75 7.81 22.01
C VAL A 316 -18.95 8.96 22.61
N ASP A 317 -17.70 9.15 22.17
CA ASP A 317 -16.86 10.24 22.66
C ASP A 317 -17.36 11.61 22.17
N ILE A 318 -17.86 11.71 20.92
CA ILE A 318 -18.55 12.91 20.43
C ILE A 318 -19.78 13.21 21.30
N ALA A 319 -20.62 12.21 21.56
CA ALA A 319 -21.83 12.38 22.36
C ALA A 319 -21.50 12.80 23.81
N LYS A 320 -20.42 12.26 24.40
CA LYS A 320 -19.93 12.67 25.73
C LYS A 320 -19.39 14.09 25.74
N ALA A 321 -18.64 14.49 24.71
CA ALA A 321 -18.13 15.85 24.57
C ALA A 321 -19.28 16.85 24.43
N GLU A 322 -20.29 16.51 23.64
CA GLU A 322 -21.52 17.30 23.50
C GLU A 322 -22.30 17.42 24.81
N ALA A 323 -22.47 16.33 25.55
CA ALA A 323 -23.10 16.37 26.87
C ALA A 323 -22.34 17.25 27.88
N LYS A 324 -21.02 17.35 27.74
CA LYS A 324 -20.16 18.22 28.56
C LYS A 324 -20.02 19.65 28.01
N SER A 325 -20.61 19.96 26.85
CA SER A 325 -20.41 21.22 26.12
C SER A 325 -18.93 21.53 25.82
N GLU A 326 -18.10 20.49 25.69
CA GLU A 326 -16.70 20.60 25.31
C GLU A 326 -16.56 20.27 23.83
N PRO A 327 -15.70 20.98 23.07
CA PRO A 327 -15.39 20.54 21.72
C PRO A 327 -14.68 19.18 21.82
N PRO A 328 -15.15 18.12 21.12
CA PRO A 328 -14.32 16.95 20.95
C PRO A 328 -13.03 17.43 20.29
N GLY A 329 -11.87 17.06 20.82
CA GLY A 329 -10.56 17.49 20.31
C GLY A 329 -10.24 17.04 18.87
N PHE A 330 -11.24 16.63 18.10
CA PHE A 330 -11.20 16.15 16.73
C PHE A 330 -12.45 16.60 15.95
N ASP A 331 -12.35 16.65 14.62
CA ASP A 331 -13.42 17.13 13.76
C ASP A 331 -14.61 16.17 13.70
N LYS A 332 -15.79 16.64 14.14
CA LYS A 332 -17.06 15.89 14.11
C LYS A 332 -17.51 15.55 12.69
N ARG A 333 -17.14 16.36 11.69
CA ARG A 333 -17.57 16.18 10.30
C ARG A 333 -16.78 15.09 9.58
N ALA A 334 -15.59 14.76 10.08
CA ALA A 334 -14.70 13.74 9.53
C ALA A 334 -14.36 12.67 10.60
N PRO A 335 -15.36 11.92 11.10
CA PRO A 335 -15.14 10.94 12.17
C PRO A 335 -14.18 9.81 11.77
N TRP A 336 -14.10 9.49 10.48
CA TRP A 336 -13.19 8.48 9.93
C TRP A 336 -11.72 8.86 10.06
N ASN A 337 -11.41 10.16 10.14
CA ASN A 337 -10.05 10.64 10.41
C ASN A 337 -9.56 10.18 11.79
N GLU A 338 -10.44 10.24 12.80
CA GLU A 338 -10.15 9.78 14.16
C GLU A 338 -10.14 8.26 14.25
N VAL A 339 -11.03 7.58 13.51
CA VAL A 339 -11.01 6.10 13.42
C VAL A 339 -9.67 5.59 12.91
N LEU A 340 -9.13 6.19 11.84
CA LEU A 340 -7.82 5.83 11.32
C LEU A 340 -6.70 6.11 12.32
N ALA A 341 -6.77 7.23 13.05
CA ALA A 341 -5.77 7.56 14.08
C ALA A 341 -5.74 6.49 15.16
N ARG A 342 -6.91 6.17 15.74
CA ARG A 342 -7.04 5.14 16.76
C ARG A 342 -6.68 3.75 16.27
N ALA A 343 -6.93 3.46 14.99
CA ALA A 343 -6.54 2.18 14.40
C ALA A 343 -5.02 2.02 14.33
N ILE A 344 -4.27 3.07 14.00
CA ILE A 344 -2.80 3.03 14.00
C ILE A 344 -2.26 2.85 15.42
N ASP A 345 -2.87 3.55 16.39
CA ASP A 345 -2.43 3.54 17.79
C ASP A 345 -2.85 2.27 18.58
N ASP A 346 -3.75 1.43 18.05
CA ASP A 346 -4.22 0.20 18.71
C ASP A 346 -3.20 -0.94 18.59
N SER A 347 -2.15 -0.85 19.41
CA SER A 347 -1.13 -1.90 19.53
C SER A 347 -1.73 -3.25 19.94
N GLY A 348 -2.79 -3.28 20.74
CA GLY A 348 -3.44 -4.52 21.18
C GLY A 348 -4.17 -5.26 20.06
N PHE A 349 -4.62 -4.55 19.04
CA PHE A 349 -5.12 -5.14 17.80
C PHE A 349 -3.95 -5.67 16.95
N TRP A 350 -2.97 -4.83 16.62
CA TRP A 350 -1.88 -5.21 15.73
C TRP A 350 -1.00 -6.32 16.28
N SER A 351 -0.74 -6.33 17.59
CA SER A 351 0.05 -7.40 18.21
C SER A 351 -0.63 -8.76 18.08
N ARG A 352 -1.96 -8.82 18.16
CA ARG A 352 -2.74 -10.07 18.08
C ARG A 352 -2.94 -10.55 16.65
N GLU A 353 -3.34 -9.65 15.76
CA GLU A 353 -3.74 -10.01 14.39
C GLU A 353 -2.55 -10.07 13.43
N LEU A 354 -1.47 -9.36 13.71
CA LEU A 354 -0.31 -9.25 12.83
C LEU A 354 0.98 -9.71 13.51
N GLU A 355 1.40 -9.06 14.60
CA GLU A 355 2.77 -9.22 15.09
C GLU A 355 3.03 -10.63 15.63
N GLN A 356 2.10 -11.19 16.42
CA GLN A 356 2.22 -12.55 16.95
C GLN A 356 2.20 -13.61 15.83
N PRO A 357 1.21 -13.66 14.92
CA PRO A 357 1.21 -14.64 13.83
C PRO A 357 2.42 -14.47 12.90
N ALA A 358 2.78 -13.24 12.55
CA ALA A 358 3.93 -12.98 11.68
C ALA A 358 5.25 -13.38 12.33
N LEU A 359 5.40 -13.20 13.65
CA LEU A 359 6.57 -13.65 14.40
C LEU A 359 6.67 -15.17 14.45
N LEU A 360 5.56 -15.88 14.71
CA LEU A 360 5.52 -17.35 14.75
C LEU A 360 5.92 -17.96 13.40
N VAL A 361 5.41 -17.39 12.30
CA VAL A 361 5.76 -17.83 10.94
C VAL A 361 7.20 -17.45 10.59
N ALA A 362 7.64 -16.22 10.91
CA ALA A 362 9.02 -15.80 10.65
C ALA A 362 10.05 -16.62 11.45
N ALA A 363 9.69 -17.06 12.66
CA ALA A 363 10.50 -17.94 13.49
C ALA A 363 10.42 -19.43 13.06
N ASN A 364 9.65 -19.76 12.02
CA ASN A 364 9.36 -21.13 11.58
C ASN A 364 8.77 -22.04 12.68
N VAL A 365 8.01 -21.45 13.62
CA VAL A 365 7.30 -22.19 14.68
C VAL A 365 5.99 -22.76 14.13
N THR A 366 5.28 -21.98 13.32
CA THR A 366 4.05 -22.37 12.63
C THR A 366 4.18 -22.16 11.13
N SER A 367 3.34 -22.84 10.34
CA SER A 367 3.31 -22.61 8.89
C SER A 367 2.38 -21.45 8.55
N LEU A 368 2.64 -20.77 7.42
CA LEU A 368 1.79 -19.69 6.93
C LEU A 368 0.32 -20.12 6.83
N ASN A 369 0.05 -21.36 6.41
CA ASN A 369 -1.32 -21.86 6.27
C ASN A 369 -2.02 -22.11 7.61
N ASP A 370 -1.28 -22.28 8.70
CA ASP A 370 -1.88 -22.49 10.03
C ASP A 370 -2.34 -21.16 10.64
N GLU A 371 -1.66 -20.05 10.31
CA GLU A 371 -1.98 -18.70 10.81
C GLU A 371 -2.93 -17.91 9.90
N LEU A 372 -3.04 -18.29 8.62
CA LEU A 372 -3.98 -17.67 7.70
C LEU A 372 -5.41 -18.14 8.00
N GLY A 373 -6.31 -17.19 8.16
CA GLY A 373 -7.75 -17.43 8.25
C GLY A 373 -8.37 -17.68 6.88
N GLU A 374 -9.59 -18.18 6.89
CA GLU A 374 -10.39 -18.46 5.68
C GLU A 374 -10.93 -17.17 5.03
N ASP A 375 -10.74 -16.01 5.68
CA ASP A 375 -11.29 -14.70 5.32
C ASP A 375 -10.50 -13.96 4.23
N THR A 376 -9.31 -14.45 3.87
CA THR A 376 -8.57 -13.97 2.70
C THR A 376 -8.44 -15.08 1.69
N ALA A 377 -9.33 -15.09 0.69
CA ALA A 377 -9.23 -16.02 -0.42
C ALA A 377 -7.84 -15.90 -1.04
N MET A 378 -7.07 -16.97 -0.96
CA MET A 378 -5.76 -17.07 -1.57
C MET A 378 -5.92 -17.78 -2.91
N GLY A 379 -5.30 -17.24 -3.95
CA GLY A 379 -5.21 -17.91 -5.24
C GLY A 379 -4.45 -19.22 -5.06
N ARG A 380 -5.16 -20.31 -4.79
CA ARG A 380 -4.61 -21.66 -4.69
C ARG A 380 -4.08 -22.03 -6.07
N HIS A 381 -2.82 -21.71 -6.35
CA HIS A 381 -2.09 -22.43 -7.39
C HIS A 381 -2.00 -23.89 -6.92
N GLY A 382 -2.77 -24.74 -7.60
CA GLY A 382 -3.14 -26.09 -7.18
C GLY A 382 -2.04 -26.83 -6.43
N SER A 383 -2.30 -27.06 -5.14
CA SER A 383 -1.62 -28.08 -4.35
C SER A 383 -2.73 -28.90 -3.71
N SER A 384 -3.09 -29.98 -4.40
CA SER A 384 -3.90 -31.05 -3.84
C SER A 384 -3.29 -31.49 -2.51
N ALA A 385 -4.12 -31.60 -1.49
CA ALA A 385 -3.76 -32.18 -0.21
C ALA A 385 -3.10 -33.57 -0.40
N MET A 386 -2.05 -33.86 0.38
CA MET A 386 -1.81 -35.14 1.06
C MET A 386 -0.52 -35.09 1.91
N ALA A 387 -0.71 -35.45 3.18
CA ALA A 387 0.22 -36.12 4.11
C ALA A 387 1.48 -35.42 4.67
N ARG A 388 1.48 -35.38 6.01
CA ARG A 388 2.58 -35.17 6.96
C ARG A 388 3.81 -36.04 6.63
N ASN A 389 5.00 -35.47 6.76
CA ASN A 389 6.10 -36.00 7.60
C ASN A 389 7.24 -34.98 7.68
N GLY A 390 7.74 -34.76 8.89
CA GLY A 390 8.72 -33.72 9.20
C GLY A 390 10.09 -33.92 8.56
N ALA A 391 10.69 -32.79 8.16
CA ALA A 391 12.12 -32.53 8.16
C ALA A 391 12.31 -31.04 7.86
N GLN A 392 13.01 -30.31 8.75
CA GLN A 392 13.32 -28.89 8.60
C GLN A 392 14.13 -28.61 7.31
N PRO A 393 13.91 -27.49 6.61
CA PRO A 393 14.87 -27.04 5.62
C PRO A 393 15.83 -26.01 6.23
N LYS A 394 17.13 -26.33 6.10
CA LYS A 394 18.22 -25.36 6.25
C LYS A 394 18.11 -24.31 5.15
N SER A 395 18.39 -23.08 5.53
CA SER A 395 18.62 -21.92 4.68
C SER A 395 19.64 -22.23 3.58
N ASP A 396 19.33 -21.93 2.32
CA ASP A 396 20.35 -21.62 1.32
C ASP A 396 19.78 -20.73 0.21
N LEU A 397 20.44 -19.59 0.04
CA LEU A 397 20.30 -18.63 -1.04
C LEU A 397 20.33 -19.34 -2.41
N ARG A 398 19.31 -19.16 -3.27
CA ARG A 398 19.39 -19.59 -4.67
C ARG A 398 18.87 -18.56 -5.67
N LEU A 399 19.78 -18.23 -6.59
CA LEU A 399 19.62 -17.63 -7.91
C LEU A 399 18.62 -18.40 -8.81
N PRO A 400 18.11 -17.78 -9.90
CA PRO A 400 16.95 -18.26 -10.66
C PRO A 400 17.19 -19.59 -11.40
N LYS A 401 16.13 -20.42 -11.47
CA LYS A 401 16.10 -21.75 -12.10
C LYS A 401 16.12 -21.65 -13.65
N PRO A 402 16.82 -22.55 -14.35
CA PRO A 402 16.74 -22.70 -15.81
C PRO A 402 15.40 -23.32 -16.27
N PRO A 403 15.02 -23.17 -17.56
CA PRO A 403 13.67 -23.48 -18.06
C PRO A 403 13.36 -24.99 -18.01
N ARG A 404 12.14 -25.31 -17.54
CA ARG A 404 11.62 -26.68 -17.52
C ARG A 404 11.16 -27.08 -18.93
N LEU A 405 11.80 -28.12 -19.49
CA LEU A 405 11.22 -28.91 -20.56
C LEU A 405 10.08 -29.77 -19.98
N GLY A 406 8.98 -29.91 -20.74
CA GLY A 406 7.70 -30.47 -20.31
C GLY A 406 7.71 -31.94 -19.85
N PRO A 407 6.55 -32.45 -19.39
CA PRO A 407 6.46 -33.71 -18.67
C PRO A 407 6.56 -34.91 -19.62
N LYS A 408 7.68 -35.65 -19.59
CA LYS A 408 7.76 -37.00 -20.18
C LYS A 408 7.41 -38.05 -19.13
N GLN A 409 6.48 -38.94 -19.50
CA GLN A 409 6.12 -40.14 -18.74
C GLN A 409 7.38 -40.93 -18.35
N GLN A 410 7.70 -40.98 -17.05
CA GLN A 410 8.83 -41.73 -16.54
C GLN A 410 8.45 -43.20 -16.37
N THR A 411 8.76 -44.03 -17.37
CA THR A 411 9.10 -45.42 -17.09
C THR A 411 10.39 -45.42 -16.29
N ARG A 412 10.34 -45.90 -15.04
CA ARG A 412 11.50 -46.04 -14.13
C ARG A 412 12.43 -47.17 -14.57
N THR A 413 12.84 -47.18 -15.84
CA THR A 413 13.73 -48.18 -16.43
C THR A 413 15.11 -47.56 -16.61
N HIS A 414 16.12 -48.23 -16.06
CA HIS A 414 17.52 -47.89 -16.33
C HIS A 414 17.84 -48.22 -17.79
N ASN A 415 18.32 -47.24 -18.56
CA ASN A 415 18.90 -47.52 -19.86
C ASN A 415 20.35 -47.95 -19.68
N VAL A 416 20.64 -49.20 -20.03
CA VAL A 416 21.97 -49.80 -20.02
C VAL A 416 22.36 -50.08 -21.47
N HIS A 417 23.52 -49.60 -21.88
CA HIS A 417 24.13 -49.87 -23.19
C HIS A 417 25.53 -50.44 -22.94
N ASP A 418 25.87 -51.56 -23.57
CA ASP A 418 27.16 -52.25 -23.40
C ASP A 418 27.57 -52.51 -21.94
N GLY A 419 26.59 -52.84 -21.09
CA GLY A 419 26.84 -53.09 -19.66
C GLY A 419 27.08 -51.82 -18.82
N ALA A 420 26.96 -50.62 -19.40
CA ALA A 420 27.07 -49.35 -18.69
C ALA A 420 25.73 -48.59 -18.67
N TYR A 421 25.42 -47.91 -17.57
CA TYR A 421 24.27 -47.01 -17.50
C TYR A 421 24.51 -45.78 -18.38
N VAL A 422 23.55 -45.51 -19.28
CA VAL A 422 23.56 -44.30 -20.13
C VAL A 422 22.74 -43.17 -19.49
N THR A 423 21.67 -43.53 -18.77
CA THR A 423 20.83 -42.56 -18.05
C THR A 423 20.61 -42.97 -16.60
N ASN A 424 20.42 -41.97 -15.75
CA ASN A 424 20.01 -42.21 -14.36
C ASN A 424 18.52 -42.62 -14.26
N ARG A 425 18.06 -42.92 -13.03
CA ARG A 425 16.66 -43.31 -12.76
C ARG A 425 15.62 -42.24 -13.10
N SER A 426 16.06 -40.99 -13.22
CA SER A 426 15.22 -39.84 -13.54
C SER A 426 15.27 -39.48 -15.04
N GLY A 427 16.01 -40.24 -15.86
CA GLY A 427 16.13 -40.06 -17.30
C GLY A 427 17.22 -39.09 -17.78
N TYR A 428 18.06 -38.56 -16.89
CA TYR A 428 19.17 -37.67 -17.26
C TYR A 428 20.37 -38.48 -17.77
N LYS A 429 21.01 -37.99 -18.84
CA LYS A 429 22.22 -38.60 -19.41
C LYS A 429 23.40 -38.47 -18.46
N LEU A 430 24.25 -39.50 -18.40
CA LEU A 430 25.48 -39.44 -17.63
C LEU A 430 26.58 -38.75 -18.44
N CYS A 431 27.41 -37.96 -17.77
CA CYS A 431 28.53 -37.27 -18.41
C CYS A 431 29.63 -38.26 -18.77
N GLU A 432 29.94 -38.37 -20.06
CA GLU A 432 30.99 -39.25 -20.57
C GLU A 432 32.37 -38.79 -20.10
N GLY A 433 32.63 -37.47 -20.17
CA GLY A 433 33.87 -36.85 -19.70
C GLY A 433 34.12 -37.10 -18.21
N PHE A 434 33.07 -37.09 -17.37
CA PHE A 434 33.22 -37.47 -15.96
C PHE A 434 33.63 -38.94 -15.84
N ASN A 435 32.97 -39.83 -16.58
CA ASN A 435 33.22 -41.27 -16.52
C ASN A 435 34.56 -41.70 -17.11
N SER A 436 35.15 -40.91 -18.01
CA SER A 436 36.50 -41.08 -18.56
C SER A 436 37.59 -40.28 -17.83
N ASN A 437 37.25 -39.59 -16.73
CA ASN A 437 38.14 -38.72 -15.95
C ASN A 437 38.70 -37.49 -16.72
N GLN A 438 37.95 -37.00 -17.69
CA GLN A 438 38.27 -35.83 -18.51
C GLN A 438 37.43 -34.58 -18.16
N CYS A 439 36.43 -34.70 -17.27
CA CYS A 439 35.60 -33.58 -16.83
C CYS A 439 35.95 -33.14 -15.40
N PRO A 440 36.53 -31.95 -15.19
CA PRO A 440 37.17 -31.57 -13.94
C PRO A 440 36.23 -31.08 -12.83
N ALA A 441 34.99 -30.67 -13.14
CA ALA A 441 34.14 -29.98 -12.16
C ALA A 441 32.65 -30.29 -12.30
N HIS A 442 31.98 -30.43 -11.14
CA HIS A 442 30.53 -30.55 -11.03
C HIS A 442 29.98 -29.66 -9.93
N VAL A 443 28.70 -29.32 -10.04
CA VAL A 443 27.94 -28.64 -8.98
C VAL A 443 26.69 -29.47 -8.68
N ASN A 444 26.57 -29.98 -7.45
CA ASN A 444 25.43 -30.82 -7.03
C ASN A 444 25.16 -32.02 -7.97
N GLY A 445 26.22 -32.66 -8.46
CA GLY A 445 26.15 -33.79 -9.39
C GLY A 445 25.93 -33.42 -10.85
N TRP A 446 25.84 -32.13 -11.22
CA TRP A 446 25.68 -31.69 -12.60
C TRP A 446 26.99 -31.28 -13.24
N CYS A 447 27.20 -31.66 -14.51
CA CYS A 447 28.37 -31.27 -15.28
C CYS A 447 28.38 -29.75 -15.50
N THR A 448 29.54 -29.13 -15.23
CA THR A 448 29.73 -27.68 -15.42
C THR A 448 29.88 -27.30 -16.89
N ILE A 449 30.40 -28.21 -17.72
CA ILE A 449 30.57 -28.04 -19.17
C ILE A 449 29.23 -28.25 -19.88
N ASN A 450 28.56 -29.38 -19.64
CA ASN A 450 27.27 -29.74 -20.23
C ASN A 450 26.18 -29.83 -19.16
N ARG A 451 25.39 -28.77 -18.99
CA ARG A 451 24.34 -28.70 -17.94
C ARG A 451 23.20 -29.72 -18.08
N ASN A 452 23.15 -30.47 -19.18
CA ASN A 452 22.17 -31.54 -19.42
C ASN A 452 22.71 -32.94 -19.05
N GLU A 453 23.95 -33.02 -18.57
CA GLU A 453 24.63 -34.26 -18.18
C GLU A 453 24.93 -34.30 -16.68
N MET A 454 24.90 -35.51 -16.13
CA MET A 454 25.07 -35.75 -14.70
C MET A 454 26.40 -36.47 -14.42
N HIS A 455 27.17 -36.00 -13.44
CA HIS A 455 28.35 -36.69 -12.93
C HIS A 455 27.92 -37.83 -12.00
N GLN A 456 27.56 -38.94 -12.61
CA GLN A 456 27.33 -40.22 -11.94
C GLN A 456 28.11 -41.32 -12.66
N CYS A 457 28.66 -42.23 -11.88
CA CYS A 457 29.38 -43.39 -12.37
C CYS A 457 28.48 -44.26 -13.25
N SER A 458 28.91 -44.56 -14.47
CA SER A 458 28.16 -45.40 -15.41
C SER A 458 28.09 -46.88 -14.99
N LYS A 459 28.88 -47.33 -14.01
CA LYS A 459 28.79 -48.69 -13.46
C LYS A 459 27.83 -48.82 -12.28
N CYS A 460 27.70 -47.80 -11.43
CA CYS A 460 26.96 -47.90 -10.17
C CYS A 460 26.06 -46.72 -9.81
N LEU A 461 26.02 -45.69 -10.63
CA LEU A 461 25.26 -44.44 -10.45
C LEU A 461 25.65 -43.60 -9.21
N SER A 462 26.79 -43.90 -8.58
CA SER A 462 27.33 -43.04 -7.51
C SER A 462 27.84 -41.71 -8.07
N GLN A 463 27.69 -40.63 -7.32
CA GLN A 463 28.28 -39.32 -7.64
C GLN A 463 29.71 -39.17 -7.09
N SER A 464 30.15 -40.10 -6.24
CA SER A 464 31.42 -39.98 -5.50
C SER A 464 32.69 -40.30 -6.31
N HIS A 465 32.55 -40.97 -7.45
CA HIS A 465 33.66 -41.44 -8.27
C HIS A 465 33.23 -41.62 -9.73
N ASN A 466 34.20 -41.64 -10.64
CA ASN A 466 33.98 -41.91 -12.06
C ASN A 466 33.98 -43.43 -12.37
N ALA A 467 33.64 -43.83 -13.60
CA ALA A 467 33.64 -45.24 -13.99
C ALA A 467 35.05 -45.86 -14.01
N SER A 468 36.07 -45.07 -14.34
CA SER A 468 37.48 -45.51 -14.38
C SER A 468 38.00 -45.94 -13.00
N GLU A 469 37.58 -45.27 -11.94
CA GLU A 469 37.93 -45.54 -10.54
C GLU A 469 36.91 -46.45 -9.83
N CYS A 470 35.88 -46.90 -10.55
CA CYS A 470 34.84 -47.76 -9.99
C CYS A 470 35.29 -49.23 -9.96
N GLY A 471 35.52 -49.74 -8.75
CA GLY A 471 35.79 -51.16 -8.49
C GLY A 471 34.58 -52.10 -8.60
N ARG A 472 33.40 -51.60 -9.00
CA ARG A 472 32.22 -52.45 -9.25
C ARG A 472 32.24 -52.97 -10.68
N THR A 473 31.76 -54.18 -10.87
CA THR A 473 31.52 -54.74 -12.20
C THR A 473 30.45 -53.92 -12.94
N PRO A 474 30.50 -53.85 -14.29
CA PRO A 474 29.48 -53.18 -15.09
C PRO A 474 28.07 -53.70 -14.79
N ALA A 475 27.06 -52.87 -15.04
CA ALA A 475 25.67 -53.20 -14.78
C ALA A 475 25.27 -54.50 -15.51
N PRO A 476 24.55 -55.43 -14.85
CA PRO A 476 24.12 -56.65 -15.50
C PRO A 476 23.23 -56.30 -16.69
N SER A 477 23.63 -56.73 -17.90
CA SER A 477 22.78 -56.66 -19.07
C SER A 477 21.53 -57.47 -18.77
N LYS A 478 20.37 -56.82 -18.65
CA LYS A 478 19.11 -57.55 -18.54
C LYS A 478 18.83 -58.25 -19.86
N GLY A 479 19.30 -59.49 -19.99
CA GLY A 479 18.66 -60.47 -20.84
C GLY A 479 17.21 -60.60 -20.40
N VAL A 480 16.29 -60.39 -21.33
CA VAL A 480 14.86 -60.53 -21.11
C VAL A 480 14.55 -61.99 -20.81
N GLN A 481 14.54 -62.38 -19.52
CA GLN A 481 13.87 -63.60 -19.08
C GLN A 481 12.47 -63.23 -18.59
N LYS A 482 11.49 -63.66 -19.38
CA LYS A 482 10.05 -63.58 -19.13
C LYS A 482 9.71 -64.52 -17.98
N GLY A 483 9.82 -64.03 -16.74
CA GLY A 483 9.49 -64.78 -15.53
C GLY A 483 7.97 -64.96 -15.40
N GLN A 484 7.53 -66.22 -15.44
CA GLN A 484 6.18 -66.69 -15.12
C GLN A 484 5.70 -66.15 -13.77
N GLY A 485 4.42 -65.80 -13.71
CA GLY A 485 3.75 -65.34 -12.51
C GLY A 485 3.77 -66.38 -11.40
N LYS A 486 4.04 -65.92 -10.17
CA LYS A 486 3.64 -66.60 -8.94
C LYS A 486 2.75 -65.65 -8.15
N GLY A 487 1.53 -66.12 -7.89
CA GLY A 487 0.48 -65.36 -7.25
C GLY A 487 0.62 -65.22 -5.74
N GLY A 488 -0.33 -64.45 -5.20
CA GLY A 488 -0.85 -64.63 -3.85
C GLY A 488 -0.15 -63.82 -2.75
N ARG A 489 -0.81 -62.75 -2.30
CA ARG A 489 -1.48 -62.74 -0.98
C ARG A 489 -2.19 -61.39 -0.76
N GLY A 490 -3.51 -61.41 -0.93
CA GLY A 490 -4.38 -60.40 -0.34
C GLY A 490 -4.39 -60.55 1.18
N LYS A 491 -4.35 -59.43 1.90
CA LYS A 491 -4.74 -59.34 3.31
C LYS A 491 -5.91 -58.38 3.42
N GLY A 492 -6.93 -58.84 4.14
CA GLY A 492 -8.30 -58.37 4.07
C GLY A 492 -8.58 -57.03 4.72
N LYS A 493 -9.59 -56.37 4.18
CA LYS A 493 -10.37 -55.31 4.82
C LYS A 493 -11.19 -55.92 5.95
N LYS A 494 -11.09 -55.35 7.15
CA LYS A 494 -12.10 -55.54 8.20
C LYS A 494 -13.16 -54.44 8.02
N ASN A 495 -14.39 -54.89 7.75
CA ASN A 495 -15.61 -54.11 7.91
C ASN A 495 -15.85 -53.85 9.40
N TYR A 496 -16.29 -52.64 9.73
CA TYR A 496 -17.21 -52.38 10.84
C TYR A 496 -18.39 -51.58 10.27
N GLN A 497 -19.55 -52.22 10.21
CA GLN A 497 -20.88 -51.61 10.42
C GLN A 497 -21.09 -51.69 11.95
N TYR A 498 -21.73 -50.76 12.67
CA TYR A 498 -22.83 -49.84 12.39
C TYR A 498 -22.50 -48.43 12.87
#